data_AF-A0A534QG71-F1
#
_entry.id   AF-A0A534QG71-F1
#
_cell.length_a   1.000
_cell.length_b   1.000
_cell.length_c   1.000
_cell.angle_alpha   90.00
_cell.angle_beta   90.00
_cell.angle_gamma   90.00
#
_symmetry.space_group_name_H-M   'P 1'
#
loop_
_entity.id
_entity.type
_entity.pdbx_description
1 polymer ?
#
loop_
_entity_poly.entity_id
_entity_poly.type
_entity_poly.pdbx_seq_one_letter_code
_entity_poly.pdbx_strand_id
1 'polypeptide(L)'
;MILRLPAIGSGFGPRAQSASGSRGLWQLKAATARRFGLVVSRRRDDRLEPDLATRAAARYLAVLHAHYDDWPLAIAAYNAGEGRVDRARRRNPGASFWQLTDDRRLPRASLDYVARFLALVRVVDGATDC
;
A
#
# COMPACT_ATOMS: atom_id res chain seq x y z
N MET A 1 -8.34 2.65 11.82
CA MET A 1 -7.01 2.21 11.34
C MET A 1 -6.92 1.99 9.82
N ILE A 2 -7.99 1.60 9.11
CA ILE A 2 -7.98 1.32 7.66
C ILE A 2 -8.60 2.47 6.84
N LEU A 3 -8.66 3.72 7.33
CA LEU A 3 -9.28 4.83 6.57
C LEU A 3 -8.27 5.81 5.95
N ARG A 4 -6.97 5.64 6.22
CA ARG A 4 -5.94 6.68 6.01
C ARG A 4 -5.09 6.52 4.73
N LEU A 5 -5.09 5.36 4.08
CA LEU A 5 -4.41 5.15 2.79
C LEU A 5 -4.89 6.01 1.59
N PRO A 6 -6.12 6.56 1.55
CA PRO A 6 -6.55 7.38 0.42
C PRO A 6 -5.85 8.73 0.31
N ALA A 7 -5.49 9.32 1.44
CA ALA A 7 -4.96 10.69 1.48
C ALA A 7 -3.59 10.80 0.78
N ILE A 8 -2.79 9.73 0.79
CA ILE A 8 -1.42 9.73 0.23
C ILE A 8 -1.41 9.29 -1.24
N GLY A 9 -2.42 8.52 -1.67
CA GLY A 9 -2.51 8.00 -3.03
C GLY A 9 -3.37 8.85 -3.97
N SER A 10 -4.48 9.41 -3.49
CA SER A 10 -5.51 10.02 -4.35
C SER A 10 -5.92 11.44 -3.98
N GLY A 11 -5.44 11.99 -2.85
CA GLY A 11 -5.93 13.27 -2.33
C GLY A 11 -7.45 13.26 -2.12
N PHE A 12 -8.02 12.11 -1.72
CA PHE A 12 -9.47 11.86 -1.61
C PHE A 12 -10.24 11.81 -2.94
N GLY A 13 -9.58 11.68 -4.10
CA GLY A 13 -10.27 11.46 -5.38
C GLY A 13 -10.75 10.00 -5.54
N PRO A 14 -12.07 9.69 -5.48
CA PRO A 14 -12.57 8.33 -5.65
C PRO A 14 -12.35 7.76 -7.07
N ARG A 15 -12.00 8.62 -8.04
CA ARG A 15 -11.70 8.27 -9.43
C ARG A 15 -10.23 8.46 -9.81
N ALA A 16 -9.32 8.65 -8.84
CA ALA A 16 -7.91 8.87 -9.13
C ALA A 16 -7.32 7.68 -9.91
N GLN A 17 -6.67 7.99 -11.03
CA GLN A 17 -5.97 7.02 -11.86
C GLN A 17 -4.50 7.43 -11.95
N SER A 18 -3.60 6.53 -11.57
CA SER A 18 -2.17 6.73 -11.81
C SER A 18 -1.80 6.34 -13.25
N ALA A 19 -0.70 6.91 -13.76
CA ALA A 19 -0.10 6.47 -15.02
C ALA A 19 0.30 4.97 -15.01
N SER A 20 0.50 4.39 -13.83
CA SER A 20 0.81 2.96 -13.65
C SER A 20 -0.43 2.05 -13.65
N GLY A 21 -1.63 2.60 -13.85
CA GLY A 21 -2.89 1.84 -13.94
C GLY A 21 -3.52 1.48 -12.59
N SER A 22 -3.01 2.04 -11.48
CA SER A 22 -3.67 2.01 -10.18
C SER A 22 -4.91 2.89 -10.20
N ARG A 23 -5.99 2.46 -9.54
CA ARG A 23 -7.26 3.20 -9.52
C ARG A 23 -7.92 3.23 -8.15
N GLY A 24 -8.74 4.26 -7.99
CA GLY A 24 -9.68 4.41 -6.89
C GLY A 24 -9.02 4.84 -5.59
N LEU A 25 -9.82 4.82 -4.54
CA LEU A 25 -9.46 5.34 -3.23
C LEU A 25 -8.14 4.72 -2.70
N TRP A 26 -7.93 3.42 -2.95
CA TRP A 26 -6.79 2.65 -2.46
C TRP A 26 -5.65 2.48 -3.46
N GLN A 27 -5.77 3.10 -4.64
CA GLN A 27 -4.79 3.00 -5.74
C GLN A 27 -4.38 1.54 -6.03
N LEU A 28 -5.35 0.62 -6.05
CA LEU A 28 -5.09 -0.79 -6.30
C LEU A 28 -4.76 -1.03 -7.78
N LYS A 29 -3.69 -1.79 -8.03
CA LYS A 29 -3.38 -2.32 -9.37
C LYS A 29 -4.45 -3.36 -9.76
N ALA A 30 -4.79 -3.43 -11.04
CA ALA A 30 -5.84 -4.33 -11.53
C ALA A 30 -5.58 -5.81 -11.19
N ALA A 31 -4.33 -6.26 -11.29
CA ALA A 31 -3.95 -7.64 -10.94
C ALA A 31 -4.17 -7.93 -9.45
N THR A 32 -3.70 -7.04 -8.57
CA THR A 32 -3.90 -7.16 -7.12
C THR A 32 -5.37 -7.10 -6.76
N ALA A 33 -6.12 -6.15 -7.32
CA ALA A 33 -7.56 -6.04 -7.11
C ALA A 33 -8.29 -7.36 -7.42
N ARG A 34 -8.01 -7.97 -8.57
CA ARG A 34 -8.58 -9.28 -8.94
C ARG A 34 -8.18 -10.40 -7.98
N ARG A 35 -6.92 -10.45 -7.55
CA ARG A 35 -6.44 -11.43 -6.55
C ARG A 35 -7.23 -11.35 -5.24
N PHE A 36 -7.69 -10.16 -4.86
CA PHE A 36 -8.49 -9.94 -3.64
C PHE A 36 -10.00 -9.84 -3.90
N GLY A 37 -10.47 -10.42 -5.00
CA GLY A 37 -11.89 -10.64 -5.27
C GLY A 37 -12.64 -9.45 -5.88
N LEU A 38 -11.93 -8.43 -6.38
CA LEU A 38 -12.54 -7.30 -7.09
C LEU A 38 -12.72 -7.62 -8.57
N VAL A 39 -13.87 -7.26 -9.12
CA VAL A 39 -14.11 -7.30 -10.57
C VAL A 39 -13.47 -6.08 -11.21
N VAL A 40 -12.53 -6.32 -12.13
CA VAL A 40 -11.89 -5.26 -12.92
C VAL A 40 -12.06 -5.59 -14.41
N SER A 41 -12.99 -4.90 -15.06
CA SER A 41 -13.34 -5.02 -16.47
C SER A 41 -13.63 -3.64 -17.07
N ARG A 42 -13.85 -3.55 -18.39
CA ARG A 42 -14.26 -2.29 -19.03
C ARG A 42 -15.63 -1.80 -18.57
N ARG A 43 -16.53 -2.70 -18.14
CA ARG A 43 -17.92 -2.38 -17.76
C ARG A 43 -18.11 -2.18 -16.25
N ARG A 44 -17.23 -2.74 -15.44
CA ARG A 44 -17.29 -2.71 -13.97
C ARG A 44 -15.88 -2.73 -13.39
N ASP A 45 -15.57 -1.75 -12.55
CA ASP A 45 -14.28 -1.59 -11.89
C ASP A 45 -14.49 -1.36 -10.39
N ASP A 46 -14.56 -2.45 -9.62
CA ASP A 46 -14.84 -2.44 -8.18
C ASP A 46 -13.74 -1.72 -7.36
N ARG A 47 -12.62 -1.34 -7.99
CA ARG A 47 -11.59 -0.49 -7.36
C ARG A 47 -12.09 0.92 -7.07
N LEU A 48 -13.12 1.37 -7.80
CA LEU A 48 -13.74 2.70 -7.62
C LEU A 48 -14.77 2.71 -6.49
N GLU A 49 -15.26 1.54 -6.06
CA GLU A 49 -16.20 1.39 -4.96
C GLU A 49 -15.46 1.40 -3.61
N PRO A 50 -15.64 2.43 -2.75
CA PRO A 50 -14.85 2.60 -1.53
C PRO A 50 -14.91 1.38 -0.60
N ASP A 51 -16.10 0.81 -0.38
CA ASP A 51 -16.29 -0.32 0.51
C ASP A 51 -15.58 -1.59 0.02
N LEU A 52 -15.76 -1.92 -1.26
CA LEU A 52 -15.13 -3.09 -1.87
C LEU A 52 -13.61 -2.93 -1.91
N ALA A 53 -13.13 -1.77 -2.34
CA ALA A 53 -11.71 -1.45 -2.38
C ALA A 53 -11.06 -1.48 -1.00
N THR A 54 -11.75 -0.99 0.03
CA THR A 54 -11.27 -1.01 1.43
C THR A 54 -11.12 -2.43 1.94
N ARG A 55 -12.12 -3.29 1.73
CA ARG A 55 -12.06 -4.71 2.14
C ARG A 55 -10.96 -5.47 1.41
N ALA A 56 -10.74 -5.18 0.13
CA ALA A 56 -9.67 -5.79 -0.65
C ALA A 56 -8.28 -5.33 -0.17
N ALA A 57 -8.10 -4.02 0.06
CA ALA A 57 -6.85 -3.47 0.55
C ALA A 57 -6.51 -3.95 1.97
N ALA A 58 -7.49 -4.03 2.87
CA ALA A 58 -7.32 -4.57 4.21
C ALA A 58 -6.81 -6.01 4.19
N ARG A 59 -7.43 -6.87 3.39
CA ARG A 59 -7.01 -8.27 3.21
C ARG A 59 -5.61 -8.36 2.63
N TYR A 60 -5.29 -7.51 1.66
CA TYR A 60 -3.96 -7.48 1.07
C TYR A 60 -2.90 -7.08 2.10
N LEU A 61 -3.12 -6.01 2.86
CA LEU A 61 -2.20 -5.58 3.92
C LEU A 61 -2.04 -6.64 5.01
N ALA A 62 -3.09 -7.35 5.39
CA ALA A 62 -3.01 -8.44 6.35
C ALA A 62 -2.10 -9.58 5.84
N VAL A 63 -2.24 -9.96 4.56
CA VAL A 63 -1.35 -10.96 3.92
C VAL A 63 0.10 -10.48 3.90
N LEU A 64 0.33 -9.22 3.55
CA LEU A 64 1.68 -8.65 3.52
C LEU A 64 2.30 -8.61 4.92
N HIS A 65 1.55 -8.19 5.93
CA HIS A 65 2.04 -8.18 7.30
C HIS A 65 2.36 -9.59 7.79
N ALA A 66 1.50 -10.57 7.51
CA ALA A 66 1.78 -11.97 7.86
C ALA A 66 3.03 -12.54 7.16
N HIS A 67 3.36 -12.04 5.96
CA HIS A 67 4.55 -12.48 5.20
C HIS A 67 5.85 -11.79 5.63
N TYR A 68 5.79 -10.49 5.94
CA TYR A 68 6.99 -9.70 6.27
C TYR A 68 7.24 -9.57 7.77
N ASP A 69 6.21 -9.73 8.61
CA ASP A 69 6.21 -9.47 10.05
C ASP A 69 6.75 -8.08 10.43
N ASP A 70 6.55 -7.11 9.53
CA ASP A 70 7.05 -5.74 9.64
C ASP A 70 6.10 -4.84 8.83
N TRP A 71 5.41 -3.92 9.53
CA TRP A 71 4.47 -2.98 8.92
C TRP A 71 5.10 -2.09 7.85
N PRO A 72 6.22 -1.39 8.11
CA PRO A 72 6.98 -0.70 7.07
C PRO A 72 7.28 -1.55 5.83
N LEU A 73 7.71 -2.81 5.99
CA LEU A 73 7.92 -3.70 4.84
C LEU A 73 6.63 -4.05 4.10
N ALA A 74 5.55 -4.32 4.84
CA ALA A 74 4.24 -4.58 4.25
C ALA A 74 3.75 -3.37 3.43
N ILE A 75 3.89 -2.16 3.93
CA ILE A 75 3.50 -0.93 3.22
C ILE A 75 4.39 -0.70 1.99
N ALA A 76 5.69 -0.96 2.11
CA ALA A 76 6.62 -0.89 0.99
C ALA A 76 6.26 -1.89 -0.11
N ALA A 77 5.91 -3.12 0.26
CA ALA A 77 5.48 -4.17 -0.66
C ALA A 77 4.12 -3.86 -1.30
N TYR A 78 3.20 -3.25 -0.55
CA TYR A 78 1.91 -2.79 -1.07
C TYR A 78 2.12 -1.78 -2.22
N ASN A 79 3.04 -0.83 -2.05
CA ASN A 79 3.35 0.21 -3.06
C ASN A 79 4.20 -0.33 -4.22
N ALA A 80 5.33 -0.95 -3.90
CA ALA A 80 6.38 -1.30 -4.86
C ALA A 80 6.16 -2.68 -5.51
N GLY A 81 5.34 -3.53 -4.89
CA GLY A 81 5.11 -4.93 -5.23
C GLY A 81 5.94 -5.89 -4.37
N GLU A 82 5.29 -6.97 -3.90
CA GLU A 82 5.86 -8.07 -3.10
C GLU A 82 7.22 -8.53 -3.65
N GLY A 83 7.28 -8.91 -4.92
CA GLY A 83 8.50 -9.45 -5.53
C GLY A 83 9.71 -8.50 -5.56
N ARG A 84 9.51 -7.17 -5.44
CA ARG A 84 10.63 -6.24 -5.29
C ARG A 84 11.19 -6.29 -3.86
N VAL A 85 10.31 -6.33 -2.86
CA VAL A 85 10.72 -6.43 -1.45
C VAL A 85 11.29 -7.81 -1.16
N ASP A 86 10.70 -8.87 -1.70
CA ASP A 86 11.24 -10.23 -1.60
C ASP A 86 12.64 -10.32 -2.22
N ARG A 87 12.87 -9.69 -3.37
CA ARG A 87 14.21 -9.60 -3.97
C ARG A 87 15.22 -8.90 -3.06
N ALA A 88 14.80 -7.85 -2.36
CA ALA A 88 15.65 -7.13 -1.42
C ALA A 88 15.96 -7.99 -0.18
N ARG A 89 14.96 -8.71 0.36
CA ARG A 89 15.13 -9.64 1.51
C ARG A 89 15.90 -10.91 1.17
N ARG A 90 15.86 -11.41 -0.07
CA ARG A 90 16.64 -12.61 -0.47
C ARG A 90 18.14 -12.49 -0.20
N ARG A 91 18.66 -11.26 -0.23
CA ARG A 91 20.08 -10.97 0.04
C ARG A 91 20.37 -10.62 1.50
N ASN A 92 19.35 -10.41 2.32
CA ASN A 92 19.48 -10.16 3.76
C ASN A 92 18.19 -10.62 4.46
N PRO A 93 18.07 -11.94 4.74
CA PRO A 93 16.91 -12.49 5.42
C PRO A 93 16.77 -11.86 6.81
N GLY A 94 15.60 -11.30 7.13
CA GLY A 94 15.36 -10.63 8.41
C GLY A 94 15.69 -9.13 8.45
N ALA A 95 16.20 -8.54 7.37
CA ALA A 95 16.39 -7.09 7.32
C ALA A 95 15.07 -6.34 7.47
N SER A 96 15.04 -5.36 8.36
CA SER A 96 13.94 -4.41 8.49
C SER A 96 13.86 -3.48 7.29
N PHE A 97 12.71 -2.79 7.15
CA PHE A 97 12.54 -1.77 6.11
C PHE A 97 13.67 -0.74 6.08
N TRP A 98 14.09 -0.23 7.25
CA TRP A 98 15.12 0.79 7.36
C TRP A 98 16.47 0.29 6.84
N GLN A 99 16.86 -0.93 7.23
CA GLN A 99 18.08 -1.56 6.75
C GLN A 99 18.09 -1.75 5.23
N LEU A 100 16.97 -2.19 4.65
CA LEU A 100 16.86 -2.32 3.18
C LEU A 100 16.89 -0.97 2.45
N THR A 101 16.51 0.10 3.13
CA THR A 101 16.48 1.44 2.54
C THR A 101 17.84 2.13 2.65
N ASP A 102 18.53 1.99 3.77
CA ASP A 102 19.91 2.45 3.99
C ASP A 102 20.88 1.78 3.01
N ASP A 103 20.66 0.48 2.74
CA ASP A 103 21.40 -0.29 1.73
C ASP A 103 21.05 0.11 0.28
N ARG A 104 20.19 1.11 0.07
CA ARG A 104 19.66 1.55 -1.24
C ARG A 104 19.01 0.43 -2.05
N ARG A 105 18.50 -0.62 -1.39
CA ARG A 105 17.86 -1.77 -2.06
C ARG A 105 16.40 -1.55 -2.36
N LEU A 106 15.78 -0.54 -1.74
CA LEU A 106 14.45 -0.06 -2.07
C LEU A 106 14.51 1.32 -2.74
N PRO A 107 13.66 1.60 -3.74
CA PRO A 107 13.59 2.92 -4.37
C PRO A 107 13.18 4.00 -3.37
N ARG A 108 13.71 5.23 -3.53
CA ARG A 108 13.30 6.39 -2.71
C ARG A 108 11.79 6.64 -2.72
N ALA A 109 11.11 6.36 -3.84
CA ALA A 109 9.66 6.47 -3.93
C ALA A 109 8.91 5.55 -2.94
N SER A 110 9.49 4.41 -2.56
CA SER A 110 8.93 3.51 -1.54
C SER A 110 9.15 4.06 -0.13
N LEU A 111 10.29 4.71 0.13
CA LEU A 111 10.55 5.46 1.37
C LEU A 111 9.56 6.62 1.52
N ASP A 112 9.39 7.44 0.49
CA ASP A 112 8.44 8.56 0.54
C ASP A 112 7.01 8.10 0.82
N TYR A 113 6.60 6.95 0.27
CA TYR A 113 5.27 6.40 0.50
C TYR A 113 5.08 5.89 1.94
N VAL A 114 6.06 5.16 2.48
CA VAL A 114 6.05 4.68 3.87
C VAL A 114 6.12 5.86 4.84
N ALA A 115 6.99 6.83 4.60
CA ALA A 115 7.15 8.02 5.43
C ALA A 115 5.87 8.88 5.46
N ARG A 116 5.23 9.10 4.30
CA ARG A 116 3.93 9.79 4.24
C ARG A 116 2.85 9.02 5.01
N PHE A 117 2.84 7.69 4.93
CA PHE A 117 1.88 6.86 5.67
C PHE A 117 2.07 6.97 7.18
N LEU A 118 3.30 6.85 7.66
CA LEU A 118 3.63 7.00 9.07
C LEU A 118 3.32 8.41 9.59
N ALA A 119 3.64 9.45 8.81
CA ALA A 119 3.32 10.84 9.16
C ALA A 119 1.81 11.06 9.30
N LEU A 120 1.01 10.49 8.38
CA LEU A 120 -0.45 10.59 8.44
C LEU A 120 -1.04 9.82 9.63
N VAL A 121 -0.50 8.65 9.96
CA VAL A 121 -0.90 7.93 11.19
C VAL A 121 -0.63 8.80 12.42
N ARG A 122 0.57 9.40 12.50
CA ARG A 122 1.00 10.23 13.63
C ARG A 122 0.14 11.48 13.84
N VAL A 123 -0.17 12.20 12.75
CA VAL A 123 -0.97 13.45 12.81
C VAL A 123 -2.40 13.16 13.28
N VAL A 124 -3.00 12.08 12.81
CA VAL A 124 -4.40 11.80 13.16
C VAL A 124 -4.51 11.10 14.51
N ASP A 125 -3.51 10.33 14.96
CA ASP A 125 -3.48 9.82 16.34
C ASP A 125 -3.31 10.96 17.35
N GLY A 126 -2.51 11.99 17.03
CA GLY A 126 -2.43 13.21 17.83
C GLY A 126 -3.66 14.11 17.74
N ALA A 127 -4.55 13.91 16.75
CA ALA A 127 -5.82 14.62 16.63
C ALA A 127 -6.99 13.95 17.38
N THR A 128 -6.79 12.72 17.86
CA THR A 128 -7.73 12.00 18.74
C THR A 128 -7.51 12.29 20.23
N ASP A 129 -6.49 13.09 20.58
CA ASP A 129 -6.20 13.53 21.94
C ASP A 129 -6.76 14.95 22.23
N CYS A 130 -7.81 15.39 21.51
CA CYS A 130 -8.50 16.66 21.73
C CYS A 130 -10.02 16.48 21.77
#